data_AF-A0A973JJG4-F1
#
_entry.id   AF-A0A973JJG4-F1
#
_cell.length_a   1.000
_cell.length_b   1.000
_cell.length_c   1.000
_cell.angle_alpha   90.00
_cell.angle_beta   90.00
_cell.angle_gamma   90.00
#
_symmetry.space_group_name_H-M   'P 1'
#
loop_
_entity.id
_entity.type
_entity.pdbx_description
1 polymer ?
#
loop_
_entity_poly.entity_id
_entity_poly.type
_entity_poly.pdbx_seq_one_letter_code
_entity_poly.pdbx_strand_id
1 'polypeptide(L)' 'MATETRVLVTDDLDGTEGARTYRFTWQDTGYEIDLNDEHRDEFLRALEPYITAARKTSAPRRQRQTDPRD' A
#
# COMPACT_ATOMS: atom_id res chain seq x y z
N MET A 1 -35.90 2.57 11.33
CA MET A 1 -34.54 3.14 11.43
C MET A 1 -33.71 2.48 10.35
N ALA A 2 -33.03 3.22 9.49
CA ALA A 2 -32.11 2.68 8.50
C ALA A 2 -30.70 3.22 8.80
N THR A 3 -29.69 2.36 8.74
CA THR A 3 -28.29 2.70 8.99
C THR A 3 -27.53 2.62 7.67
N GLU A 4 -26.95 3.73 7.22
CA GLU A 4 -26.01 3.76 6.10
C GLU A 4 -24.61 3.48 6.65
N THR A 5 -23.96 2.42 6.17
CA THR A 5 -22.56 2.13 6.50
C THR A 5 -21.68 2.69 5.39
N ARG A 6 -20.81 3.65 5.70
CA ARG A 6 -19.77 4.14 4.78
C ARG A 6 -18.44 3.50 5.13
N VAL A 7 -17.78 2.92 4.12
CA VAL A 7 -16.41 2.44 4.24
C VAL A 7 -15.48 3.59 3.84
N LEU A 8 -14.71 4.08 4.80
CA LEU A 8 -13.70 5.12 4.61
C LEU A 8 -12.34 4.46 4.70
N VAL A 9 -11.53 4.58 3.66
CA VAL A 9 -10.12 4.17 3.68
C VAL A 9 -9.32 5.37 4.16
N THR A 10 -8.64 5.20 5.28
CA THR A 10 -7.87 6.25 5.95
C THR A 10 -6.39 5.97 5.87
N ASP A 11 -5.59 7.03 5.85
CA ASP A 11 -4.14 6.95 5.88
C ASP A 11 -3.67 6.44 7.25
N ASP A 12 -2.77 5.44 7.25
CA ASP A 12 -2.27 4.80 8.47
C ASP A 12 -1.35 5.72 9.31
N LEU A 13 -0.81 6.80 8.72
CA LEU A 13 0.11 7.71 9.37
C LEU A 13 -0.61 8.86 10.08
N ASP A 14 -1.68 9.39 9.50
CA ASP A 14 -2.37 10.58 10.03
C ASP A 14 -3.91 10.47 10.14
N GLY A 15 -4.50 9.39 9.63
CA GLY A 15 -5.95 9.15 9.65
C GLY A 15 -6.76 9.95 8.62
N THR A 16 -6.11 10.64 7.68
CA THR A 16 -6.80 11.39 6.61
C THR A 16 -7.53 10.46 5.64
N GLU A 17 -8.66 10.92 5.11
CA GLU A 17 -9.47 10.14 4.18
C GLU A 17 -8.85 10.06 2.77
N GLY A 18 -9.17 9.00 2.03
CA GLY A 18 -8.81 8.87 0.63
C GLY A 18 -7.49 8.14 0.38
N ALA A 19 -7.05 7.35 1.36
CA ALA A 19 -5.86 6.53 1.22
C ALA A 19 -6.05 5.35 0.27
N ARG A 20 -4.93 4.81 -0.20
CA ARG A 20 -4.86 3.58 -1.01
C ARG A 20 -3.82 2.64 -0.43
N THR A 21 -4.08 1.34 -0.54
CA THR A 21 -3.16 0.30 -0.04
C THR A 21 -1.96 0.13 -0.95
N TYR A 22 -0.76 0.27 -0.38
CA TYR A 22 0.52 0.01 -1.01
C TYR A 22 1.20 -1.21 -0.39
N ARG A 23 1.79 -2.05 -1.23
CA ARG A 23 2.55 -3.23 -0.80
C ARG A 23 4.03 -2.99 -1.01
N PHE A 24 4.83 -3.31 -0.01
CA PHE A 24 6.28 -3.31 -0.11
C PHE A 24 6.88 -4.47 0.67
N THR A 25 8.15 -4.75 0.42
CA THR A 25 8.88 -5.85 1.05
C THR A 25 10.18 -5.34 1.63
N TRP A 26 10.51 -5.77 2.83
CA TRP A 26 11.82 -5.55 3.43
C TRP A 26 12.35 -6.88 3.93
N GLN A 27 13.48 -7.32 3.36
CA GLN A 27 13.99 -8.68 3.52
C GLN A 27 12.92 -9.71 3.11
N ASP A 28 12.62 -10.69 3.97
CA ASP A 28 11.64 -11.74 3.72
C ASP A 28 10.23 -11.38 4.20
N THR A 29 10.01 -10.16 4.70
CA THR A 29 8.73 -9.71 5.23
C THR A 29 8.00 -8.81 4.25
N GLY A 30 6.74 -9.14 3.94
CA GLY A 30 5.81 -8.31 3.19
C GLY A 30 4.99 -7.41 4.11
N TYR A 31 4.80 -6.16 3.71
CA TYR A 31 4.05 -5.15 4.44
C TYR A 31 2.99 -4.53 3.54
N GLU A 32 1.90 -4.09 4.17
CA GLU A 32 0.85 -3.27 3.57
C GLU A 32 0.74 -1.98 4.38
N ILE A 33 0.45 -0.87 3.69
CA ILE A 33 0.21 0.43 4.31
C ILE A 33 -0.79 1.21 3.46
N ASP A 34 -1.78 1.83 4.09
CA ASP A 34 -2.72 2.73 3.45
C ASP A 34 -2.18 4.16 3.50
N LEU A 35 -1.93 4.76 2.33
CA LEU A 35 -1.37 6.12 2.21
C LEU A 35 -2.23 7.02 1.32
N ASN A 36 -2.38 8.27 1.73
CA ASN A 36 -2.86 9.37 0.90
C ASN A 36 -1.81 9.73 -0.18
N ASP A 37 -2.18 10.64 -1.09
CA ASP A 37 -1.30 11.01 -2.21
C ASP A 37 0.02 11.66 -1.76
N GLU A 38 0.00 12.46 -0.68
CA GLU A 38 1.17 13.18 -0.17
C GLU A 38 2.18 12.20 0.47
N HIS A 39 1.72 11.35 1.39
CA HIS A 39 2.56 10.36 2.05
C HIS A 39 3.05 9.27 1.09
N ARG A 40 2.24 8.90 0.07
CA ARG A 40 2.72 8.05 -1.02
C ARG A 40 3.93 8.67 -1.71
N ASP A 41 3.85 9.95 -2.04
CA ASP A 41 4.94 10.63 -2.74
C ASP A 41 6.17 10.77 -1.87
N GLU A 42 6.00 11.06 -0.58
CA GLU A 42 7.11 11.04 0.39
C GLU A 42 7.77 9.66 0.46
N PHE A 43 6.98 8.59 0.58
CA PHE A 43 7.46 7.22 0.62
C PHE A 43 8.26 6.86 -0.64
N LEU A 44 7.75 7.21 -1.82
CA LEU A 44 8.45 6.96 -3.09
C LEU A 44 9.75 7.76 -3.21
N ARG A 45 9.76 9.04 -2.81
CA ARG A 45 10.98 9.87 -2.80
C ARG A 45 12.04 9.30 -1.85
N ALA A 46 11.65 8.81 -0.68
CA ALA A 46 12.56 8.18 0.27
C ALA A 46 13.20 6.90 -0.31
N LEU A 47 12.46 6.14 -1.11
CA LEU A 47 12.94 4.91 -1.74
C LEU A 47 13.70 5.11 -3.06
N GLU A 48 13.49 6.23 -3.74
CA GLU A 48 14.04 6.55 -5.06
C GLU A 48 15.54 6.25 -5.24
N PRO A 49 16.46 6.69 -4.35
CA PRO A 49 17.89 6.42 -4.55
C PRO A 49 18.22 4.92 -4.49
N TYR A 50 17.51 4.16 -3.65
CA TYR A 50 17.71 2.72 -3.51
C TYR A 50 17.13 1.96 -4.69
N ILE A 51 15.94 2.33 -5.15
CA ILE A 51 15.30 1.74 -6.34
C ILE A 51 16.16 1.99 -7.58
N THR A 52 16.74 3.18 -7.71
CA THR A 52 17.60 3.56 -8.84
C THR A 52 18.90 2.77 -8.87
N ALA A 53 19.51 2.52 -7.72
CA ALA A 53 20.74 1.74 -7.62
C ALA A 53 20.53 0.22 -7.62
N ALA A 54 19.33 -0.25 -7.25
CA ALA A 54 19.03 -1.66 -7.13
C ALA A 54 18.83 -2.36 -8.48
N ARG A 55 19.21 -3.64 -8.54
CA ARG A 55 18.81 -4.53 -9.64
C ARG A 55 17.46 -5.16 -9.33
N LYS A 56 16.58 -5.25 -10.33
CA LYS A 56 15.35 -6.03 -10.23
C LYS A 56 15.69 -7.52 -10.13
N THR A 57 15.47 -8.12 -8.96
CA THR A 57 15.44 -9.58 -8.82
C THR A 57 14.04 -10.06 -9.21
N SER A 58 13.95 -11.14 -9.97
CA SER A 58 12.74 -11.68 -10.62
C SER A 58 11.42 -11.34 -9.93
N ALA A 59 10.48 -10.79 -10.70
CA ALA A 59 9.22 -10.22 -10.21
C ALA A 59 8.49 -11.16 -9.23
N PRO A 60 7.91 -10.63 -8.14
CA PRO A 60 7.09 -11.44 -7.25
C PRO A 60 6.00 -12.11 -8.07
N ARG A 61 5.90 -13.45 -7.94
CA ARG A 61 4.79 -14.21 -8.51
C ARG A 61 3.52 -13.57 -7.96
N ARG A 62 2.76 -12.90 -8.84
CA ARG A 62 1.46 -12.30 -8.53
C ARG A 62 0.59 -13.40 -7.93
N GLN A 63 0.56 -13.50 -6.60
CA GLN A 63 -0.38 -14.37 -5.91
C GLN A 63 -1.75 -13.84 -6.32
N ARG A 64 -2.49 -14.65 -7.06
CA ARG A 64 -3.89 -14.39 -7.34
C ARG A 64 -4.57 -14.31 -5.98
N GLN A 65 -4.87 -13.10 -5.54
CA GLN A 65 -5.83 -12.87 -4.48
C GLN A 65 -7.17 -13.32 -5.07
N THR A 66 -7.48 -14.60 -4.88
CA THR A 66 -8.86 -15.08 -4.97
C THR A 66 -9.56 -14.44 -3.78
N ASP A 67 -10.31 -13.37 -4.05
CA ASP A 67 -11.22 -12.77 -3.09
C ASP A 67 -12.35 -13.80 -2.84
N PRO A 68 -12.45 -14.43 -1.65
CA PRO A 68 -13.58 -15.27 -1.31
C PRO A 68 -14.58 -14.37 -0.59
N ARG A 69 -15.45 -13.73 -1.35
CA ARG A 69 -16.66 -13.08 -0.84
C ARG A 69 -17.83 -13.47 -1.73
N ASP A 70 -18.38 -14.65 -1.44
CA ASP A 70 -19.78 -15.05 -1.67
C ASP A 70 -20.48 -15.02 -0.30
#